data_AF-A0A699X535-F1
#
_entry.id   AF-A0A699X535-F1
#
_cell.length_a   1.000
_cell.length_b   1.000
_cell.length_c   1.000
_cell.angle_alpha   90.00
_cell.angle_beta   90.00
_cell.angle_gamma   90.00
#
_symmetry.space_group_name_H-M   'P 1'
#
loop_
_entity.id
_entity.type
_entity.pdbx_description
1 polymer ?
#
loop_
_entity_poly.entity_id
_entity_poly.type
_entity_poly.pdbx_seq_one_letter_code
_entity_poly.pdbx_strand_id
1 'polypeptide(L)'
;DNANSFARLAPKLKGLRILALDMAGHGHSDHRPAGAGYGLPDYAHDVLQVAQQMGWERFSLLGHSLGAIVSVIIAGALPERIDRLALIDGLIPP
;
A
#
# COMPACT_ATOMS: atom_id res chain seq x y z
N ASP A 1 -5.62 -11.69 -1.17
CA ASP A 1 -5.84 -10.58 -0.21
C ASP A 1 -6.30 -9.36 -1.00
N ASN A 2 -7.18 -8.51 -0.46
CA ASN A 2 -7.71 -7.32 -1.14
C ASN A 2 -8.12 -6.23 -0.12
N ALA A 3 -8.62 -5.09 -0.57
CA ALA A 3 -9.00 -3.95 0.26
C ALA A 3 -10.01 -4.31 1.37
N ASN A 4 -10.81 -5.37 1.19
CA ASN A 4 -11.79 -5.83 2.17
C ASN A 4 -11.14 -6.36 3.46
N SER A 5 -9.84 -6.66 3.46
CA SER A 5 -9.08 -6.98 4.67
C SER A 5 -9.13 -5.87 5.72
N PHE A 6 -9.33 -4.63 5.30
CA PHE A 6 -9.47 -3.48 6.19
C PHE A 6 -10.93 -3.13 6.54
N ALA A 7 -11.93 -3.83 6.00
CA ALA A 7 -13.34 -3.45 6.16
C ALA A 7 -13.80 -3.40 7.62
N ARG A 8 -13.23 -4.23 8.50
CA ARG A 8 -13.52 -4.20 9.94
C ARG A 8 -12.76 -3.11 10.69
N LEU A 9 -11.55 -2.79 10.25
CA LEU A 9 -10.63 -1.88 10.93
C LEU A 9 -10.83 -0.42 10.51
N ALA A 10 -10.89 -0.14 9.21
CA ALA A 10 -10.94 1.22 8.68
C ALA A 10 -12.08 2.07 9.27
N PRO A 11 -13.33 1.58 9.45
CA PRO A 11 -14.40 2.37 10.06
C PRO A 11 -14.16 2.77 11.52
N LYS A 12 -13.22 2.10 12.22
CA LYS A 12 -12.90 2.37 13.64
C LYS A 12 -11.80 3.42 13.77
N LEU A 13 -11.04 3.68 12.72
CA LEU A 13 -9.95 4.66 12.69
C LEU A 13 -10.48 6.07 12.38
N LYS A 14 -11.21 6.64 13.34
CA LYS A 14 -11.83 7.98 13.20
C LYS A 14 -10.78 9.07 12.98
N GLY A 15 -11.12 10.07 12.17
CA GLY A 15 -10.24 11.20 11.88
C GLY A 15 -9.19 10.95 10.79
N LEU A 16 -9.14 9.74 10.22
CA LEU A 16 -8.28 9.40 9.09
C LEU A 16 -9.08 9.37 7.78
N ARG A 17 -8.47 9.90 6.71
CA ARG A 17 -8.92 9.66 5.34
C ARG A 17 -8.20 8.42 4.81
N ILE A 18 -8.91 7.32 4.67
CA ILE A 18 -8.32 6.03 4.25
C ILE A 18 -8.75 5.72 2.82
N LEU A 19 -7.76 5.47 1.95
CA LEU A 19 -7.95 4.85 0.65
C LEU A 19 -7.46 3.40 0.77
N ALA A 20 -8.39 2.45 0.79
CA ALA A 20 -8.06 1.02 0.81
C ALA A 20 -7.87 0.54 -0.64
N LEU A 21 -6.64 0.19 -0.99
CA LEU A 21 -6.23 -0.13 -2.36
C LEU A 21 -6.25 -1.64 -2.60
N ASP A 22 -6.84 -2.04 -3.72
CA ASP A 22 -6.60 -3.34 -4.33
C ASP A 22 -5.29 -3.28 -5.13
N MET A 23 -4.28 -4.08 -4.76
CA MET A 23 -3.04 -4.16 -5.54
C MET A 23 -3.30 -4.79 -6.91
N ALA A 24 -2.44 -4.53 -7.90
CA ALA A 24 -2.56 -5.15 -9.22
C ALA A 24 -2.74 -6.67 -9.11
N GLY A 25 -3.66 -7.22 -9.91
CA GLY A 25 -4.01 -8.65 -9.90
C GLY A 25 -4.77 -9.14 -8.66
N HIS A 26 -5.25 -8.23 -7.80
CA HIS A 26 -6.04 -8.56 -6.61
C HIS A 26 -7.37 -7.81 -6.59
N GLY A 27 -8.38 -8.41 -5.95
CA GLY A 27 -9.68 -7.77 -5.77
C GLY A 27 -10.33 -7.38 -7.10
N HIS A 28 -10.61 -6.09 -7.25
CA HIS A 28 -11.16 -5.51 -8.49
C HIS A 28 -10.12 -4.76 -9.33
N SER A 29 -8.84 -4.76 -8.94
CA SER A 29 -7.77 -4.18 -9.75
C SER A 29 -7.40 -5.10 -10.90
N ASP A 30 -7.12 -4.51 -12.05
CA ASP A 30 -6.72 -5.24 -13.24
C ASP A 30 -5.44 -6.06 -13.01
N HIS A 31 -5.33 -7.16 -13.76
CA HIS A 31 -4.07 -7.86 -13.90
C HIS A 31 -3.12 -7.06 -14.78
N ARG A 32 -1.84 -7.03 -14.39
CA ARG A 32 -0.76 -6.52 -15.22
C ARG A 32 -0.66 -7.30 -16.54
N PRO A 33 -0.23 -6.65 -17.64
CA PRO A 33 -0.06 -7.29 -18.93
C PRO A 33 1.00 -8.41 -18.89
N ALA A 34 0.95 -9.30 -19.87
CA ALA A 34 1.92 -10.38 -20.01
C ALA A 34 3.36 -9.83 -20.06
N GLY A 35 4.26 -10.42 -19.26
CA GLY A 35 5.65 -10.01 -19.13
C GLY A 35 5.93 -8.95 -18.06
N ALA A 36 4.90 -8.35 -17.44
CA ALA A 36 5.08 -7.44 -16.32
C ALA A 36 5.31 -8.17 -14.99
N GLY A 37 6.15 -7.59 -14.13
CA GLY A 37 6.49 -8.12 -12.81
C GLY A 37 5.41 -7.84 -11.76
N TYR A 38 5.38 -8.70 -10.73
CA TYR A 38 4.61 -8.51 -9.48
C TYR A 38 5.56 -8.54 -8.27
N GLY A 39 6.76 -7.99 -8.46
CA GLY A 39 7.75 -7.87 -7.40
C GLY A 39 7.41 -6.76 -6.42
N LEU A 40 8.12 -6.74 -5.29
CA LEU A 40 7.97 -5.68 -4.29
C LEU A 40 8.18 -4.26 -4.84
N PRO A 41 9.17 -4.00 -5.74
CA PRO A 41 9.32 -2.68 -6.35
C PRO A 41 8.12 -2.28 -7.22
N ASP A 42 7.48 -3.25 -7.89
CA ASP A 42 6.33 -2.99 -8.76
C ASP A 42 5.13 -2.52 -7.93
N TYR A 43 4.84 -3.20 -6.82
CA TYR A 43 3.78 -2.77 -5.90
C TYR A 43 4.09 -1.43 -5.22
N ALA A 44 5.34 -1.20 -4.83
CA ALA A 44 5.76 0.07 -4.24
C ALA A 44 5.55 1.23 -5.24
N HIS A 45 5.88 1.00 -6.51
CA HIS A 45 5.65 1.95 -7.58
C HIS A 45 4.15 2.26 -7.75
N ASP A 46 3.28 1.24 -7.78
CA ASP A 46 1.83 1.45 -7.91
C ASP A 46 1.27 2.33 -6.78
N VAL A 47 1.65 2.05 -5.53
CA VAL A 47 1.20 2.83 -4.36
C VAL A 47 1.62 4.30 -4.48
N LEU A 48 2.84 4.56 -4.95
CA LEU A 48 3.32 5.92 -5.18
C LEU A 48 2.58 6.62 -6.31
N GLN A 49 2.25 5.90 -7.39
CA GLN A 49 1.45 6.44 -8.49
C GLN A 49 0.02 6.76 -8.02
N VAL A 50 -0.61 5.89 -7.22
CA VAL A 50 -1.92 6.17 -6.62
C VAL A 50 -1.86 7.41 -5.74
N ALA A 51 -0.86 7.54 -4.86
CA ALA A 51 -0.69 8.72 -4.02
C ALA A 51 -0.53 10.01 -4.86
N GLN A 52 0.22 9.94 -5.96
CA GLN A 52 0.39 11.05 -6.90
C GLN A 52 -0.94 11.45 -7.57
N GLN A 53 -1.74 10.48 -8.03
CA GLN A 53 -3.06 10.74 -8.62
C GLN A 53 -4.03 11.36 -7.61
N MET A 54 -3.90 11.03 -6.32
CA MET A 54 -4.69 11.62 -5.24
C MET A 54 -4.18 12.99 -4.78
N GLY A 55 -3.07 13.50 -5.34
CA GLY A 55 -2.43 14.74 -4.94
C GLY A 55 -1.79 14.67 -3.55
N TRP A 56 -1.38 13.48 -3.10
CA TRP A 56 -0.77 13.28 -1.79
C TRP A 56 0.75 13.38 -1.88
N GLU A 57 1.26 14.58 -1.61
CA GLU A 57 2.70 14.84 -1.51
C GLU A 57 3.32 14.11 -0.32
N ARG A 58 2.62 14.05 0.82
CA ARG A 58 3.04 13.29 2.00
C ARG A 58 1.84 12.55 2.59
N PHE A 59 2.05 11.30 3.00
CA PHE A 59 0.98 10.42 3.47
C PHE A 59 1.47 9.37 4.47
N SER A 60 0.53 8.69 5.14
CA SER A 60 0.82 7.53 6.00
C SER A 60 0.43 6.24 5.29
N LEU A 61 1.10 5.13 5.64
CA LEU A 61 0.77 3.80 5.13
C LEU A 61 0.30 2.88 6.26
N LEU A 62 -0.77 2.15 5.99
CA LEU A 62 -1.28 1.06 6.82
C LEU A 62 -1.21 -0.22 5.98
N GLY A 63 -0.34 -1.16 6.38
CA GLY A 63 -0.06 -2.38 5.63
C GLY A 63 -0.24 -3.64 6.46
N HIS A 64 -0.72 -4.71 5.83
CA HIS A 64 -0.79 -6.06 6.41
C HIS A 64 0.06 -7.02 5.58
N SER A 65 0.87 -7.86 6.22
CA SER A 65 1.70 -8.89 5.57
C SER A 65 2.51 -8.32 4.39
N LEU A 66 2.25 -8.73 3.15
CA LEU A 66 2.86 -8.17 1.94
C LEU A 66 2.74 -6.63 1.88
N GLY A 67 1.57 -6.07 2.19
CA GLY A 67 1.35 -4.63 2.22
C GLY A 67 2.18 -3.92 3.28
N ALA A 68 2.49 -4.58 4.40
CA ALA A 68 3.40 -4.05 5.41
C ALA A 68 4.85 -3.99 4.88
N ILE A 69 5.31 -5.05 4.21
CA ILE A 69 6.64 -5.12 3.59
C ILE A 69 6.79 -4.03 2.50
N VAL A 70 5.79 -3.88 1.61
CA VAL A 70 5.77 -2.81 0.60
C VAL A 70 5.82 -1.43 1.27
N SER A 71 5.11 -1.23 2.38
CA SER A 71 5.12 0.04 3.11
C SER A 71 6.49 0.39 3.68
N VAL A 72 7.22 -0.59 4.20
CA VAL A 72 8.59 -0.42 4.71
C VAL A 72 9.55 -0.06 3.58
N ILE A 73 9.43 -0.69 2.42
CA ILE A 73 10.26 -0.37 1.24
C ILE A 73 10.05 1.07 0.79
N ILE A 74 8.79 1.52 0.69
CA ILE A 74 8.49 2.91 0.31
C ILE A 74 9.09 3.88 1.32
N ALA A 75 8.90 3.65 2.62
CA ALA A 75 9.41 4.54 3.65
C ALA A 75 10.95 4.56 3.72
N GLY A 76 11.61 3.44 3.45
CA GLY A 76 13.07 3.37 3.38
C GLY A 76 13.63 4.05 2.14
N ALA A 77 12.93 3.99 1.01
CA ALA A 77 13.38 4.58 -0.25
C ALA A 77 13.06 6.08 -0.36
N LEU A 78 11.91 6.52 0.16
CA LEU A 78 11.37 7.88 0.04
C LEU A 78 10.84 8.39 1.40
N PRO A 79 11.70 8.54 2.41
CA PRO A 79 11.28 8.92 3.77
C PRO A 79 10.57 10.28 3.83
N GLU A 80 10.86 11.20 2.91
CA GLU A 80 10.22 12.51 2.79
C GLU A 80 8.74 12.42 2.39
N ARG A 81 8.33 11.32 1.75
CA ARG A 81 6.95 11.08 1.31
C ARG A 81 6.08 10.45 2.41
N ILE A 82 6.69 9.91 3.47
CA ILE A 82 5.98 9.14 4.50
C ILE A 82 5.93 9.92 5.83
N ASP A 83 4.74 10.01 6.41
CA ASP A 83 4.51 10.57 7.74
C ASP A 83 4.67 9.51 8.83
N ARG A 84 3.97 8.37 8.66
CA ARG A 84 3.90 7.27 9.65
C ARG A 84 3.64 5.94 8.95
N LEU A 85 4.07 4.86 9.61
CA LEU A 85 3.76 3.48 9.25
C LEU A 85 2.93 2.82 10.35
N ALA A 86 1.85 2.14 9.96
CA ALA A 86 1.12 1.21 10.80
C ALA A 86 1.16 -0.18 10.14
N LEU A 87 1.80 -1.15 10.80
CA LEU A 87 2.14 -2.44 10.20
C LEU A 87 1.46 -3.57 10.98
N ILE A 88 0.85 -4.50 10.25
CA ILE A 88 0.20 -5.69 10.81
C ILE A 88 0.92 -6.91 10.27
N ASP A 89 1.67 -7.58 11.14
CA ASP A 89 2.27 -8.90 10.90
C ASP A 89 3.09 -9.02 9.61
N GLY A 90 3.95 -8.02 9.35
CA GLY A 90 4.92 -8.01 8.25
C GLY A 90 5.93 -6.87 8.42
N LEU A 91 7.20 -7.11 8.04
CA LEU A 91 8.28 -6.13 8.20
C LEU A 91 9.31 -6.20 7.07
N ILE A 92 9.92 -7.37 6.88
CA ILE A 92 10.90 -7.63 5.82
C ILE A 92 10.43 -8.82 4.97
N PRO A 93 10.91 -8.94 3.71
CA PRO A 93 10.69 -10.16 2.92
C PRO A 93 11.26 -11.39 3.66
N PRO A 94 10.69 -12.58 3.45
CA PRO A 94 11.24 -13.82 3.99
C PRO A 94 12.64 -14.13 3.45
#